data_AF-A0A0S7BF98-F1
#
_entry.id   AF-A0A0S7BF98-F1
#
_cell.length_a   1.000
_cell.length_b   1.000
_cell.length_c   1.000
_cell.angle_alpha   90.00
_cell.angle_beta   90.00
_cell.angle_gamma   90.00
#
_symmetry.space_group_name_H-M   'P 1'
#
loop_
_entity.id
_entity.type
_entity.pdbx_description
1 polymer ?
#
loop_
_entity_poly.entity_id
_entity_poly.type
_entity_poly.pdbx_seq_one_letter_code
_entity_poly.pdbx_strand_id
1 'polypeptide(L)'
;MIIPDESDPSWMKAISGEETPKYELLATKIILGRLTLIYEMDPTPETAQRCVAELRAFFMWNKDLPKAQADLQKIFGKVVIR
;
A
#
# COMPACT_ATOMS: atom_id res chain seq x y z
N MET A 1 3.39 13.13 -8.09
CA MET A 1 3.62 11.73 -7.68
C MET A 1 2.82 10.82 -8.59
N ILE A 2 3.45 9.76 -9.09
CA ILE A 2 2.75 8.71 -9.85
C ILE A 2 2.32 7.66 -8.83
N ILE A 3 1.02 7.36 -8.78
CA ILE A 3 0.47 6.26 -7.98
C ILE A 3 0.32 5.07 -8.93
N PRO A 4 1.01 3.95 -8.66
CA PRO A 4 0.94 2.76 -9.52
C PRO A 4 -0.48 2.22 -9.70
N ASP A 5 -0.65 1.47 -10.78
CA ASP A 5 -1.90 0.74 -11.05
C ASP A 5 -2.13 -0.37 -10.03
N GLU A 6 -3.38 -0.80 -9.85
CA GLU A 6 -3.76 -1.89 -8.95
C GLU A 6 -3.12 -3.22 -9.33
N SER A 7 -2.73 -3.39 -10.59
CA SER A 7 -2.05 -4.60 -11.07
C SER A 7 -0.57 -4.69 -10.65
N ASP A 8 0.00 -3.63 -10.06
CA ASP A 8 1.42 -3.66 -9.63
C ASP A 8 1.60 -4.62 -8.44
N PRO A 9 2.50 -5.62 -8.54
CA PRO A 9 2.66 -6.65 -7.52
C PRO A 9 3.17 -6.09 -6.18
N SER A 10 3.74 -4.88 -6.15
CA SER A 10 4.25 -4.27 -4.91
C SER A 10 3.12 -3.94 -3.92
N TRP A 11 1.88 -3.73 -4.39
CA TRP A 11 0.73 -3.58 -3.50
C TRP A 11 0.52 -4.83 -2.65
N MET A 12 0.56 -6.00 -3.28
CA MET A 12 0.37 -7.27 -2.57
C MET A 12 1.54 -7.58 -1.65
N LYS A 13 2.77 -7.21 -2.01
CA LYS A 13 3.92 -7.33 -1.10
C LYS A 13 3.76 -6.49 0.17
N ALA A 14 3.16 -5.31 0.05
CA ALA A 14 2.86 -4.48 1.22
C ALA A 14 1.70 -5.05 2.06
N ILE A 15 0.66 -5.60 1.42
CA ILE A 15 -0.49 -6.19 2.09
C ILE A 15 -0.14 -7.53 2.75
N SER A 16 0.70 -8.36 2.14
CA SER A 16 1.12 -9.66 2.67
C SER A 16 1.93 -9.53 3.96
N GLY A 17 2.42 -8.33 4.28
CA GLY A 17 3.23 -8.09 5.48
C GLY A 17 4.65 -8.66 5.37
N GLU A 18 5.06 -9.13 4.19
CA GLU A 18 6.44 -9.60 3.95
C GLU A 18 7.47 -8.50 4.21
N GLU A 19 7.10 -7.23 3.97
CA GLU A 19 7.92 -6.07 4.28
C GLU A 19 7.13 -4.99 5.04
N THR A 20 7.57 -4.68 6.27
CA THR A 20 7.01 -3.58 7.07
C THR A 20 8.05 -2.48 7.28
N PRO A 21 8.35 -1.66 6.25
CA PRO A 21 9.28 -0.55 6.40
C PRO A 21 8.75 0.47 7.44
N LYS A 22 9.66 1.30 7.96
CA LYS A 22 9.29 2.36 8.90
C LYS A 22 8.50 3.46 8.19
N TYR A 23 7.17 3.30 8.20
CA TYR A 23 6.24 4.31 7.70
C TYR A 23 6.23 5.56 8.59
N GLU A 24 6.13 6.72 7.96
CA GLU A 24 6.09 8.05 8.58
C GLU A 24 4.67 8.46 8.99
N LEU A 25 3.65 8.03 8.25
CA LEU A 25 2.26 8.22 8.64
C LEU A 25 1.76 7.04 9.49
N LEU A 26 1.17 7.39 10.62
CA LEU A 26 0.42 6.43 11.43
C LEU A 26 -0.75 5.84 10.63
N ALA A 27 -1.43 6.66 9.82
CA ALA A 27 -2.53 6.21 8.98
C ALA A 27 -2.12 5.09 8.02
N THR A 28 -0.92 5.17 7.41
CA THR A 28 -0.36 4.10 6.58
C THR A 28 -0.20 2.79 7.36
N LYS A 29 0.32 2.86 8.59
CA LYS A 29 0.46 1.67 9.45
C LYS A 29 -0.88 1.03 9.79
N ILE A 30 -1.87 1.87 10.12
CA ILE A 30 -3.21 1.42 10.50
C ILE A 30 -3.90 0.74 9.32
N ILE A 31 -3.89 1.37 8.13
CA ILE A 31 -4.55 0.79 6.96
C ILE A 31 -3.86 -0.50 6.53
N LEU A 32 -2.53 -0.55 6.48
CA LEU A 32 -1.81 -1.77 6.14
C LEU A 32 -2.10 -2.90 7.14
N GLY A 33 -2.02 -2.64 8.44
CA GLY A 33 -2.35 -3.65 9.44
C GLY A 33 -3.78 -4.19 9.32
N ARG A 34 -4.76 -3.31 9.00
CA ARG A 34 -6.14 -3.72 8.74
C ARG A 34 -6.24 -4.62 7.49
N LEU A 35 -5.62 -4.20 6.39
CA LEU A 35 -5.70 -4.90 5.12
C LEU A 35 -4.94 -6.23 5.12
N THR A 36 -3.81 -6.29 5.82
CA THR A 36 -3.07 -7.53 6.08
C THR A 36 -3.97 -8.52 6.84
N LEU A 37 -4.59 -8.10 7.95
CA LEU A 37 -5.48 -8.97 8.71
C LEU A 37 -6.67 -9.46 7.88
N ILE A 38 -7.29 -8.59 7.08
CA ILE A 38 -8.40 -8.97 6.19
C ILE A 38 -7.94 -10.04 5.19
N TYR A 39 -6.78 -9.85 4.58
CA TYR A 39 -6.23 -10.81 3.63
C TYR A 39 -5.81 -12.13 4.29
N GLU A 40 -5.23 -12.09 5.49
CA GLU A 40 -4.88 -13.30 6.25
C GLU A 40 -6.12 -14.13 6.64
N MET A 41 -7.24 -13.46 6.94
CA MET A 41 -8.50 -14.13 7.26
C MET A 41 -9.17 -14.77 6.04
N ASP A 42 -8.97 -14.22 4.84
CA ASP A 42 -9.54 -14.72 3.59
C ASP A 42 -8.57 -14.47 2.40
N PRO A 43 -7.57 -15.34 2.19
CA PRO A 43 -6.52 -15.14 1.17
C PRO A 43 -7.02 -15.52 -0.24
N THR A 44 -8.12 -14.91 -0.68
CA THR A 44 -8.72 -15.11 -2.00
C THR A 44 -8.30 -14.00 -2.98
N PRO A 45 -8.33 -14.25 -4.30
CA PRO A 45 -8.06 -13.21 -5.30
C PRO A 45 -9.01 -12.01 -5.21
N GLU A 46 -10.26 -12.23 -4.83
CA GLU A 46 -11.26 -11.17 -4.64
C GLU A 46 -10.90 -10.27 -3.46
N THR A 47 -10.49 -10.86 -2.33
CA THR A 47 -10.04 -10.10 -1.15
C THR A 47 -8.74 -9.36 -1.43
N ALA A 48 -7.80 -9.97 -2.14
CA ALA A 48 -6.59 -9.29 -2.61
C ALA A 48 -6.92 -8.04 -3.43
N GLN A 49 -7.79 -8.15 -4.44
CA GLN A 49 -8.21 -7.01 -5.27
C GLN A 49 -8.84 -5.89 -4.44
N ARG A 50 -9.73 -6.24 -3.50
CA ARG A 50 -10.36 -5.25 -2.60
C ARG A 50 -9.33 -4.56 -1.72
N CYS A 51 -8.39 -5.30 -1.13
CA CYS A 51 -7.33 -4.71 -0.30
C CYS A 51 -6.43 -3.77 -1.11
N VAL A 52 -6.05 -4.15 -2.32
CA VAL A 52 -5.25 -3.30 -3.21
C VAL A 52 -6.01 -2.01 -3.57
N ALA A 53 -7.29 -2.13 -3.94
CA ALA A 53 -8.12 -0.98 -4.27
C ALA A 53 -8.23 0.01 -3.11
N GLU A 54 -8.49 -0.49 -1.90
CA GLU A 54 -8.55 0.33 -0.68
C GLU A 54 -7.21 1.03 -0.38
N LEU A 55 -6.09 0.30 -0.46
CA LEU A 55 -4.77 0.85 -0.20
C LEU A 55 -4.40 1.93 -1.22
N ARG A 56 -4.68 1.68 -2.49
CA ARG A 56 -4.47 2.66 -3.56
C ARG A 56 -5.34 3.89 -3.38
N ALA A 57 -6.63 3.72 -3.05
CA ALA A 57 -7.55 4.82 -2.77
C ALA A 57 -7.06 5.71 -1.62
N PHE A 58 -6.52 5.10 -0.56
CA PHE A 58 -5.88 5.83 0.53
C PHE A 58 -4.75 6.72 0.03
N PHE A 59 -3.82 6.22 -0.79
CA PHE A 59 -2.74 7.05 -1.33
C PHE A 59 -3.23 8.09 -2.34
N MET A 60 -4.30 7.82 -3.09
CA MET A 60 -4.92 8.81 -3.98
C MET A 60 -5.52 9.98 -3.21
N TRP A 61 -6.26 9.71 -2.13
CA TRP A 61 -6.83 10.75 -1.27
C TRP A 61 -5.78 11.54 -0.49
N ASN A 62 -4.63 10.92 -0.20
CA ASN A 62 -3.54 11.54 0.55
C ASN A 62 -2.37 11.97 -0.35
N LYS A 63 -2.56 12.06 -1.66
CA LYS A 63 -1.48 12.30 -2.64
C LYS A 63 -0.70 13.59 -2.41
N ASP A 64 -1.33 14.60 -1.78
CA ASP A 64 -0.73 15.91 -1.52
C ASP A 64 0.01 15.96 -0.18
N LEU A 65 -0.07 14.90 0.65
CA LEU A 65 0.65 14.81 1.93
C LEU A 65 2.08 14.27 1.71
N PRO A 66 3.13 15.04 2.03
CA PRO A 66 4.52 14.62 1.79
C PRO A 66 4.88 13.29 2.48
N LYS A 67 4.34 13.04 3.67
CA LYS A 67 4.57 11.79 4.40
C LYS A 67 3.88 10.59 3.75
N ALA A 68 2.71 10.77 3.13
CA ALA A 68 2.06 9.72 2.35
C ALA A 68 2.88 9.41 1.10
N GLN A 69 3.45 10.45 0.47
CA GLN A 69 4.34 10.25 -0.67
C GLN A 69 5.61 9.48 -0.27
N ALA A 70 6.23 9.83 0.86
CA ALA A 70 7.41 9.11 1.36
C ALA A 70 7.11 7.65 1.71
N ASP A 71 5.92 7.38 2.26
CA ASP A 71 5.48 6.02 2.56
C ASP A 71 5.19 5.20 1.30
N LEU A 72 4.56 5.80 0.28
CA LEU A 72 4.36 5.14 -1.00
C LEU A 72 5.72 4.78 -1.65
N GLN A 73 6.72 5.66 -1.57
CA GLN A 73 8.07 5.34 -2.06
C GLN A 73 8.74 4.18 -1.30
N LYS A 74 8.37 3.92 -0.04
CA LYS A 74 8.89 2.75 0.69
C LYS A 74 8.24 1.45 0.21
N ILE A 75 6.98 1.50 -0.22
CA ILE A 75 6.25 0.33 -0.75
C ILE A 75 6.80 -0.09 -2.13
N PHE A 76 7.04 0.87 -3.02
CA PHE A 76 7.46 0.59 -4.40
C PHE A 76 8.98 0.55 -4.59
N GLY A 77 9.75 0.77 -3.52
CA GLY A 77 11.15 1.16 -3.61
C GLY A 77 11.28 2.55 -4.25
N LYS A 78 12.50 3.13 -4.24
CA LYS A 78 12.77 4.36 -4.98
C LYS A 78 12.22 4.18 -6.40
N VAL A 79 11.15 4.91 -6.75
CA VAL A 79 10.67 4.99 -8.12
C VAL A 79 11.84 5.56 -8.90
N VAL A 80 12.62 4.69 -9.53
CA VAL A 80 13.71 5.10 -10.40
C VAL A 80 13.02 5.74 -11.59
N ILE A 81 12.97 7.07 -11.57
CA ILE A 81 12.62 7.86 -12.73
C ILE A 81 13.73 7.54 -13.75
N ARG A 82 13.40 6.76 -14.78
CA ARG A 82 14.18 6.66 -16.00
C ARG A 82 13.57 7.59 -17.03
#